data_AF-A0A7C5KEP7-F1
#
_entry.id   AF-A0A7C5KEP7-F1
#
_cell.length_a   1.000
_cell.length_b   1.000
_cell.length_c   1.000
_cell.angle_alpha   90.00
_cell.angle_beta   90.00
_cell.angle_gamma   90.00
#
_symmetry.space_group_name_H-M   'P 1'
#
loop_
_entity.id
_entity.type
_entity.pdbx_description
1 polymer ?
#
loop_
_entity_poly.entity_id
_entity_poly.type
_entity_poly.pdbx_seq_one_letter_code
_entity_poly.pdbx_strand_id
1 'polypeptide(L)'
;MGFSFLEPAFSLVQGREKWAIPWMEDDPALTAPQLWVGRTRRDAADALGRGCTGLFGIHWRTRPLGPNMAALARAAWDQSGWNPSPGKPLSPPRKREIDVHLGGRTADYRKNSIAGTDLDPVYRCCRYDMKAYRLKVPAGTYRVTLQFCEVHYGEKGKRVFGVEIQGKRVIKKLDVFARAGKNRALDFSFPGIEVKDGGLEIRFVKIVEFPFLAGIVVEGKTSTGRPFSRRINCGGKAWKDYEADLPAKGYEPMPPRSRDLPCRDFYLDWAKAQFGEEAARPLGELFAGLDGGIGDYSGNRRPVRLPRPATWIGGPGNIRPNPAPWDKEKARYAFVDRMASFRSRIRGAGNLARFDYWLNMFRYLRTMGRIGCERGALDKVMKKIRKSKDPALRKELAKRKALPLRLRLARSWEELVGRALSWVSTKGGMGTVANLEEHVRRGNRSAHFLDLYDKELEKILGAPLPAEVHPTTAYLGKPRLFVPTHPSLVEKGRRLTLQAIFLDKKPPREILLHWRPMGEGPYRSAPMAHAGRGVYKAALPPAQVEGIEYYLTATTSKGATLHWPPTAPSLAQTVSAYPSSQ
;
A
#
# COMPACT_ATOMS: atom_id res chain seq x y z
N MET A 1 -1.63 -4.44 4.31
CA MET A 1 -2.07 -3.09 4.72
C MET A 1 -3.06 -2.56 3.69
N GLY A 2 -4.11 -1.86 4.12
CA GLY A 2 -5.11 -1.26 3.23
C GLY A 2 -6.42 -2.04 2.98
N PHE A 3 -6.55 -3.30 3.40
CA PHE A 3 -7.78 -4.10 3.11
C PHE A 3 -8.58 -4.50 4.34
N SER A 4 -8.01 -4.34 5.54
CA SER A 4 -8.69 -4.68 6.79
C SER A 4 -9.97 -3.86 6.95
N PHE A 5 -10.98 -4.47 7.57
CA PHE A 5 -12.12 -3.72 8.09
C PHE A 5 -11.68 -2.81 9.23
N LEU A 6 -12.51 -1.80 9.54
CA LEU A 6 -12.34 -1.01 10.74
C LEU A 6 -12.33 -1.91 11.99
N GLU A 7 -11.43 -1.60 12.92
CA GLU A 7 -11.21 -2.35 14.15
C GLU A 7 -12.50 -2.47 14.98
N PRO A 8 -13.01 -3.69 15.24
CA PRO A 8 -14.21 -3.86 16.04
C PRO A 8 -14.14 -3.26 17.45
N ALA A 9 -12.95 -3.17 18.05
CA ALA A 9 -12.76 -2.62 19.38
C ALA A 9 -13.25 -1.15 19.54
N PHE A 10 -13.46 -0.39 18.46
CA PHE A 10 -14.06 0.95 18.54
C PHE A 10 -15.44 0.96 19.24
N SER A 11 -16.21 -0.14 19.13
CA SER A 11 -17.50 -0.27 19.82
C SER A 11 -17.35 -0.40 21.35
N LEU A 12 -16.17 -0.78 21.85
CA LEU A 12 -15.90 -0.96 23.29
C LEU A 12 -15.39 0.31 23.97
N VAL A 13 -14.92 1.29 23.20
CA VAL A 13 -14.39 2.54 23.73
C VAL A 13 -15.56 3.48 24.09
N GLN A 14 -15.61 3.86 25.37
CA GLN A 14 -16.64 4.69 26.00
C GLN A 14 -16.01 5.94 26.64
N GLY A 15 -16.82 6.97 26.92
CA GLY A 15 -16.39 8.15 27.68
C GLY A 15 -15.46 9.12 26.95
N ARG A 16 -15.29 8.99 25.62
CA ARG A 16 -14.49 9.91 24.80
C ARG A 16 -14.90 9.88 23.34
N GLU A 17 -14.56 10.94 22.61
CA GLU A 17 -14.65 10.97 21.16
C GLU A 17 -13.69 9.98 20.49
N LYS A 18 -14.10 9.51 19.32
CA LYS A 18 -13.43 8.46 18.56
C LYS A 18 -13.34 8.87 17.10
N TRP A 19 -12.13 8.84 16.58
CA TRP A 19 -11.85 9.16 15.19
C TRP A 19 -11.33 7.90 14.51
N ALA A 20 -12.04 7.44 13.49
CA ALA A 20 -11.56 6.32 12.69
C ALA A 20 -10.53 6.83 11.69
N ILE A 21 -9.44 6.09 11.54
CA ILE A 21 -8.33 6.47 10.67
C ILE A 21 -8.18 5.45 9.52
N PRO A 22 -9.13 5.40 8.56
CA PRO A 22 -9.06 4.42 7.48
C PRO A 22 -7.91 4.69 6.52
N TRP A 23 -7.31 3.60 6.02
CA TRP A 23 -6.32 3.67 4.94
C TRP A 23 -7.06 3.91 3.61
N MET A 24 -6.80 5.04 2.94
CA MET A 24 -7.48 5.40 1.68
C MET A 24 -6.84 4.77 0.43
N GLU A 25 -5.75 4.03 0.63
CA GLU A 25 -5.02 3.37 -0.44
C GLU A 25 -4.64 1.93 -0.07
N ASP A 26 -3.70 1.34 -0.78
CA ASP A 26 -3.05 0.11 -0.44
C ASP A 26 -1.57 0.16 -0.88
N ASP A 27 -0.67 -0.04 0.08
CA ASP A 27 0.76 0.22 -0.12
C ASP A 27 1.42 -0.67 -1.17
N PRO A 28 1.09 -1.97 -1.33
CA PRO A 28 1.79 -2.76 -2.34
C PRO A 28 1.56 -2.23 -3.76
N ALA A 29 0.45 -1.53 -4.04
CA ALA A 29 0.19 -0.92 -5.35
C ALA A 29 0.43 0.60 -5.38
N LEU A 30 1.34 1.13 -4.56
CA LEU A 30 1.59 2.58 -4.40
C LEU A 30 1.92 3.32 -5.71
N THR A 31 2.45 2.65 -6.73
CA THR A 31 2.76 3.28 -8.03
C THR A 31 1.58 3.23 -9.01
N ALA A 32 0.52 2.47 -8.75
CA ALA A 32 -0.65 2.36 -9.62
C ALA A 32 -1.83 3.23 -9.12
N PRO A 33 -2.74 3.70 -10.02
CA PRO A 33 -4.01 4.28 -9.58
C PRO A 33 -4.83 3.28 -8.76
N GLN A 34 -5.64 3.79 -7.85
CA GLN A 34 -6.42 2.98 -6.91
C GLN A 34 -7.81 3.56 -6.70
N LEU A 35 -8.82 2.78 -7.07
CA LEU A 35 -10.23 3.14 -6.95
C LEU A 35 -10.85 2.29 -5.84
N TRP A 36 -11.10 2.94 -4.70
CA TRP A 36 -11.54 2.31 -3.45
C TRP A 36 -12.71 3.07 -2.81
N VAL A 37 -13.57 3.71 -3.59
CA VAL A 37 -14.73 4.46 -3.09
C VAL A 37 -15.67 3.55 -2.30
N GLY A 38 -16.02 2.37 -2.84
CA GLY A 38 -16.90 1.44 -2.14
C GLY A 38 -16.31 0.97 -0.80
N ARG A 39 -15.01 0.71 -0.77
CA ARG A 39 -14.26 0.37 0.45
C ARG A 39 -14.27 1.52 1.46
N THR A 40 -14.02 2.74 0.98
CA THR A 40 -13.98 3.95 1.80
C THR A 40 -15.34 4.25 2.42
N ARG A 41 -16.42 4.08 1.65
CA ARG A 41 -17.80 4.14 2.14
C ARG A 41 -18.07 3.14 3.25
N ARG A 42 -17.63 1.88 3.08
CA ARG A 42 -17.75 0.87 4.14
C ARG A 42 -17.01 1.29 5.40
N ASP A 43 -15.81 1.84 5.28
CA ASP A 43 -15.05 2.29 6.46
C ASP A 43 -15.75 3.43 7.19
N ALA A 44 -16.31 4.41 6.47
CA ALA A 44 -17.07 5.50 7.05
C ALA A 44 -18.38 5.02 7.70
N ALA A 45 -19.10 4.09 7.06
CA ALA A 45 -20.32 3.48 7.60
C ALA A 45 -20.03 2.67 8.87
N ASP A 46 -18.96 1.88 8.86
CA ASP A 46 -18.54 1.13 10.03
C ASP A 46 -18.08 2.05 11.17
N ALA A 47 -17.40 3.15 10.85
CA ALA A 47 -16.98 4.14 11.85
C ALA A 47 -18.21 4.74 12.55
N LEU A 48 -19.18 5.22 11.78
CA LEU A 48 -20.42 5.77 12.31
C LEU A 48 -21.16 4.74 13.17
N GLY A 49 -21.32 3.51 12.67
CA GLY A 49 -21.98 2.43 13.41
C GLY A 49 -21.24 2.03 14.71
N ARG A 50 -19.93 2.30 14.82
CA ARG A 50 -19.16 2.06 16.05
C ARG A 50 -19.11 3.27 16.99
N GLY A 51 -19.87 4.32 16.69
CA GLY A 51 -19.93 5.56 17.46
C GLY A 51 -18.69 6.44 17.30
N CYS A 52 -17.97 6.34 16.18
CA CYS A 52 -16.95 7.34 15.84
C CYS A 52 -17.61 8.64 15.41
N THR A 53 -17.08 9.76 15.89
CA THR A 53 -17.54 11.12 15.60
C THR A 53 -16.68 11.83 14.55
N GLY A 54 -15.52 11.25 14.19
CA GLY A 54 -14.62 11.82 13.19
C GLY A 54 -13.95 10.79 12.29
N LEU A 55 -13.42 11.26 11.16
CA LEU A 55 -12.74 10.47 10.14
C LEU A 55 -11.42 11.16 9.74
N PHE A 56 -10.32 10.40 9.73
CA PHE A 56 -9.04 10.81 9.15
C PHE A 56 -8.56 9.80 8.11
N GLY A 57 -8.38 10.23 6.87
CA GLY A 57 -7.83 9.35 5.84
C GLY A 57 -6.30 9.30 5.89
N ILE A 58 -5.69 8.12 6.06
CA ILE A 58 -4.25 7.95 5.84
C ILE A 58 -3.98 7.77 4.34
N HIS A 59 -3.02 8.55 3.82
CA HIS A 59 -2.55 8.46 2.44
C HIS A 59 -1.15 9.08 2.26
N TRP A 60 -0.41 8.60 1.28
CA TRP A 60 0.86 9.13 0.79
C TRP A 60 0.69 9.95 -0.49
N ARG A 61 -0.37 9.68 -1.26
CA ARG A 61 -0.65 10.29 -2.57
C ARG A 61 -1.95 11.08 -2.52
N THR A 62 -2.07 12.09 -3.36
CA THR A 62 -3.24 12.98 -3.37
C THR A 62 -4.12 12.74 -4.59
N ARG A 63 -3.79 13.37 -5.72
CA ARG A 63 -4.62 13.38 -6.93
C ARG A 63 -5.03 11.98 -7.45
N PRO A 64 -4.16 10.95 -7.47
CA PRO A 64 -4.56 9.59 -7.87
C PRO A 64 -5.60 8.92 -6.95
N LEU A 65 -5.73 9.40 -5.71
CA LEU A 65 -6.71 8.94 -4.72
C LEU A 65 -7.90 9.91 -4.57
N GLY A 66 -8.00 10.92 -5.45
CA GLY A 66 -9.03 11.96 -5.40
C GLY A 66 -10.46 11.41 -5.21
N PRO A 67 -10.88 10.33 -5.90
CA PRO A 67 -12.18 9.71 -5.67
C PRO A 67 -12.37 9.21 -4.23
N ASN A 68 -11.36 8.52 -3.67
CA ASN A 68 -11.40 7.98 -2.32
C ASN A 68 -11.47 9.11 -1.29
N MET A 69 -10.66 10.16 -1.47
CA MET A 69 -10.66 11.34 -0.61
C MET A 69 -12.01 12.07 -0.62
N ALA A 70 -12.56 12.32 -1.82
CA ALA A 70 -13.85 12.97 -1.98
C ALA A 70 -14.99 12.13 -1.39
N ALA A 71 -14.94 10.81 -1.54
CA ALA A 71 -15.92 9.90 -0.94
C ALA A 71 -15.86 9.92 0.59
N LEU A 72 -14.65 9.91 1.19
CA LEU A 72 -14.49 10.00 2.64
C LEU A 72 -14.97 11.35 3.17
N ALA A 73 -14.61 12.46 2.49
CA ALA A 73 -15.04 13.80 2.86
C ALA A 73 -16.56 13.95 2.81
N ARG A 74 -17.23 13.44 1.75
CA ARG A 74 -18.70 13.43 1.66
C ARG A 74 -19.32 12.57 2.75
N ALA A 75 -18.75 11.40 3.03
CA ALA A 75 -19.25 10.49 4.06
C ALA A 75 -19.11 11.02 5.49
N ALA A 76 -18.23 12.01 5.71
CA ALA A 76 -18.13 12.71 7.00
C ALA A 76 -19.33 13.63 7.26
N TRP A 77 -19.96 14.14 6.19
CA TRP A 77 -21.13 15.01 6.28
C TRP A 77 -22.46 14.24 6.18
N ASP A 78 -22.56 13.31 5.21
CA ASP A 78 -23.80 12.59 4.93
C ASP A 78 -23.57 11.17 4.41
N GLN A 79 -24.31 10.22 4.99
CA GLN A 79 -24.31 8.81 4.62
C GLN A 79 -25.70 8.27 4.24
N SER A 80 -26.75 9.07 4.34
CA SER A 80 -28.16 8.65 4.26
C SER A 80 -28.54 7.97 2.94
N GLY A 81 -28.00 8.44 1.81
CA GLY A 81 -28.34 7.92 0.48
C GLY A 81 -27.64 6.63 0.03
N TRP A 82 -26.69 6.10 0.81
CA TRP A 82 -25.89 4.93 0.38
C TRP A 82 -25.47 3.99 1.51
N ASN A 83 -25.52 4.43 2.78
CA ASN A 83 -25.26 3.55 3.92
C ASN A 83 -26.51 2.71 4.19
N PRO A 84 -26.42 1.36 4.24
CA PRO A 84 -27.57 0.49 4.49
C PRO A 84 -28.09 0.54 5.94
N SER A 85 -27.36 1.15 6.87
CA SER A 85 -27.74 1.23 8.29
C SER A 85 -27.22 2.51 8.94
N PRO A 86 -27.60 3.70 8.45
CA PRO A 86 -27.11 4.97 8.98
C PRO A 86 -27.61 5.14 10.43
N GLY A 87 -26.71 5.54 11.34
CA GLY A 87 -27.02 5.66 12.78
C GLY A 87 -27.25 4.32 13.52
N LYS A 88 -27.27 3.21 12.78
CA LYS A 88 -27.23 1.80 13.20
C LYS A 88 -26.08 1.45 14.16
N PRO A 89 -26.20 1.29 15.49
CA PRO A 89 -25.04 0.82 16.25
C PRO A 89 -24.67 -0.59 15.79
N LEU A 90 -23.42 -0.75 15.36
CA LEU A 90 -22.84 -2.06 15.10
C LEU A 90 -22.60 -2.74 16.44
N SER A 91 -23.10 -3.97 16.56
CA SER A 91 -22.91 -4.77 17.76
C SER A 91 -21.42 -4.78 18.13
N PRO A 92 -21.10 -4.60 19.43
CA PRO A 92 -19.73 -4.73 19.88
C PRO A 92 -19.20 -6.12 19.48
N PRO A 93 -17.88 -6.25 19.23
CA PRO A 93 -17.29 -7.56 19.06
C PRO A 93 -17.68 -8.44 20.25
N ARG A 94 -17.98 -9.73 19.99
CA ARG A 94 -18.20 -10.70 21.07
C ARG A 94 -17.00 -10.64 22.04
N LYS A 95 -17.26 -10.85 23.33
CA LYS A 95 -16.22 -10.85 24.39
C LYS A 95 -14.99 -11.62 23.93
N ARG A 96 -13.79 -11.14 24.30
CA ARG A 96 -12.51 -11.83 24.01
C ARG A 96 -12.67 -13.32 24.28
N GLU A 97 -12.50 -14.14 23.25
CA GLU A 97 -12.50 -15.58 23.41
C GLU A 97 -11.27 -16.00 24.23
N ILE A 98 -11.53 -16.79 25.26
CA ILE A 98 -10.57 -17.51 26.08
C ILE A 98 -10.56 -18.98 25.63
N ASP A 99 -9.49 -19.72 25.88
CA ASP A 99 -9.22 -21.07 25.35
C ASP A 99 -8.95 -21.14 23.85
N VAL A 100 -8.09 -20.25 23.36
CA VAL A 100 -7.75 -20.13 21.94
C VAL A 100 -6.26 -19.83 21.73
N HIS A 101 -5.73 -20.19 20.57
CA HIS A 101 -4.48 -19.61 20.06
C HIS A 101 -4.76 -18.57 18.96
N LEU A 102 -3.89 -17.56 18.84
CA LEU A 102 -3.96 -16.53 17.82
C LEU A 102 -2.89 -16.74 16.75
N GLY A 103 -3.30 -17.23 15.59
CA GLY A 103 -2.41 -17.49 14.45
C GLY A 103 -1.51 -18.71 14.65
N GLY A 104 -0.47 -18.79 13.84
CA GLY A 104 0.51 -19.87 13.85
C GLY A 104 0.11 -21.12 13.06
N ARG A 105 1.12 -21.93 12.75
CA ARG A 105 1.06 -23.22 12.07
C ARG A 105 1.67 -24.28 12.96
N THR A 106 1.38 -25.54 12.69
CA THR A 106 1.92 -26.66 13.46
C THR A 106 3.08 -27.31 12.70
N ALA A 107 4.09 -27.77 13.45
CA ALA A 107 5.13 -28.64 12.95
C ALA A 107 5.27 -29.83 13.91
N ASP A 108 5.46 -31.02 13.35
CA ASP A 108 5.58 -32.26 14.10
C ASP A 108 6.79 -33.04 13.58
N TYR A 109 7.79 -33.20 14.44
CA TYR A 109 9.08 -33.82 14.13
C TYR A 109 9.18 -35.25 14.70
N ARG A 110 8.18 -36.09 14.40
CA ARG A 110 7.98 -37.46 14.95
C ARG A 110 9.21 -38.34 15.06
N LYS A 111 10.21 -38.18 14.19
CA LYS A 111 11.40 -39.04 14.09
C LYS A 111 12.59 -38.59 14.94
N ASN A 112 12.52 -37.41 15.58
CA ASN A 112 13.67 -36.83 16.29
C ASN A 112 13.62 -37.17 17.78
N SER A 113 14.63 -37.87 18.31
CA SER A 113 14.80 -37.98 19.77
C SER A 113 15.11 -36.61 20.39
N ILE A 114 14.47 -36.26 21.50
CA ILE A 114 14.67 -34.99 22.19
C ILE A 114 15.46 -35.23 23.49
N ALA A 115 16.66 -34.67 23.57
CA ALA A 115 17.48 -34.79 24.77
C ALA A 115 16.91 -33.96 25.94
N GLY A 116 17.09 -34.46 27.17
CA GLY A 116 16.77 -33.74 28.40
C GLY A 116 15.29 -33.75 28.78
N THR A 117 14.51 -34.71 28.29
CA THR A 117 13.09 -34.89 28.64
C THR A 117 12.67 -36.34 28.39
N ASP A 118 11.63 -36.78 29.11
CA ASP A 118 10.88 -38.01 28.80
C ASP A 118 9.53 -37.70 28.12
N LEU A 119 9.30 -36.42 27.79
CA LEU A 119 8.08 -35.89 27.18
C LEU A 119 8.28 -35.60 25.69
N ASP A 120 9.04 -36.44 25.01
CA ASP A 120 9.37 -36.32 23.58
C ASP A 120 8.19 -35.92 22.68
N PRO A 121 6.99 -36.52 22.79
CA PRO A 121 5.85 -36.14 21.96
C PRO A 121 5.39 -34.68 22.11
N VAL A 122 5.62 -34.05 23.27
CA VAL A 122 5.35 -32.62 23.50
C VAL A 122 6.41 -31.78 22.82
N TYR A 123 7.70 -32.07 23.04
CA TYR A 123 8.80 -31.26 22.51
C TYR A 123 9.09 -31.46 21.01
N ARG A 124 8.59 -32.54 20.39
CA ARG A 124 8.63 -32.76 18.94
C ARG A 124 7.52 -32.01 18.20
N CYS A 125 6.44 -31.66 18.88
CA CYS A 125 5.36 -30.85 18.32
C CYS A 125 5.60 -29.38 18.68
N CYS A 126 5.30 -28.47 17.76
CA CYS A 126 5.22 -27.07 18.12
C CYS A 126 4.18 -26.34 17.28
N ARG A 127 3.67 -25.26 17.87
CA ARG A 127 3.06 -24.19 17.09
C ARG A 127 4.11 -23.11 16.85
N TYR A 128 4.22 -22.63 15.63
CA TYR A 128 5.15 -21.56 15.23
C TYR A 128 4.43 -20.47 14.44
N ASP A 129 5.01 -19.27 14.36
CA ASP A 129 4.40 -18.07 13.74
C ASP A 129 3.07 -17.65 14.41
N MET A 130 2.92 -17.94 15.69
CA MET A 130 1.76 -17.49 16.48
C MET A 130 2.00 -16.12 17.10
N LYS A 131 0.89 -15.44 17.41
CA LYS A 131 0.88 -14.16 18.11
C LYS A 131 0.64 -14.32 19.61
N ALA A 132 -0.26 -15.21 20.01
CA ALA A 132 -0.60 -15.41 21.41
C ALA A 132 -1.29 -16.74 21.70
N TYR A 133 -1.29 -17.12 22.98
CA TYR A 133 -2.22 -18.06 23.59
C TYR A 133 -3.08 -17.32 24.62
N ARG A 134 -4.37 -17.68 24.69
CA ARG A 134 -5.31 -17.21 25.71
C ARG A 134 -5.93 -18.43 26.37
N LEU A 135 -5.61 -18.67 27.63
CA LEU A 135 -6.07 -19.83 28.38
C LEU A 135 -7.14 -19.36 29.37
N LYS A 136 -8.25 -20.09 29.44
CA LYS A 136 -9.16 -20.03 30.58
C LYS A 136 -8.44 -20.63 31.79
N VAL A 137 -8.11 -19.75 32.72
CA VAL A 137 -7.44 -20.06 33.96
C VAL A 137 -8.19 -19.26 35.02
N PRO A 138 -8.79 -19.87 36.05
CA PRO A 138 -9.55 -19.14 37.05
C PRO A 138 -8.74 -17.98 37.65
N ALA A 139 -9.42 -17.00 38.24
CA ALA A 139 -8.71 -15.94 38.95
C ALA A 139 -7.87 -16.55 40.09
N GLY A 140 -6.60 -16.16 40.21
CA GLY A 140 -5.63 -16.77 41.12
C GLY A 140 -4.18 -16.40 40.79
N THR A 141 -3.24 -17.08 41.42
CA THR A 141 -1.79 -16.85 41.22
C THR A 141 -1.12 -18.15 40.82
N TYR A 142 -0.38 -18.10 39.72
CA TYR A 142 0.13 -19.28 39.03
C TYR A 142 1.63 -19.19 38.72
N ARG A 143 2.26 -20.34 38.67
CA ARG A 143 3.51 -20.57 37.96
C ARG A 143 3.16 -20.95 36.52
N VAL A 144 3.72 -20.24 35.56
CA VAL A 144 3.54 -20.51 34.13
C VAL A 144 4.87 -20.99 33.56
N THR A 145 4.91 -22.21 33.05
CA THR A 145 6.09 -22.78 32.38
C THR A 145 5.86 -22.85 30.88
N LEU A 146 6.81 -22.31 30.13
CA LEU A 146 6.84 -22.32 28.67
C LEU A 146 7.92 -23.29 28.20
N GLN A 147 7.53 -24.25 27.37
CA GLN A 147 8.38 -25.36 26.94
C GLN A 147 8.76 -25.20 25.47
N PHE A 148 10.06 -25.29 25.18
CA PHE A 148 10.64 -25.08 23.85
C PHE A 148 11.61 -26.21 23.48
N CYS A 149 11.74 -26.48 22.17
CA CYS A 149 12.80 -27.32 21.62
C CYS A 149 13.09 -26.89 20.18
N GLU A 150 14.30 -26.42 19.89
CA GLU A 150 14.66 -26.09 18.51
C GLU A 150 14.97 -27.38 17.74
N VAL A 151 14.07 -27.76 16.84
CA VAL A 151 14.22 -28.96 16.00
C VAL A 151 14.52 -28.61 14.54
N HIS A 152 14.22 -27.39 14.11
CA HIS A 152 14.33 -26.99 12.70
C HIS A 152 15.71 -26.44 12.38
N TYR A 153 16.15 -25.41 13.10
CA TYR A 153 17.40 -24.71 12.85
C TYR A 153 18.59 -25.37 13.55
N GLY A 154 19.77 -25.25 12.94
CA GLY A 154 21.04 -25.75 13.46
C GLY A 154 22.09 -24.65 13.70
N GLU A 155 21.67 -23.38 13.71
CA GLU A 155 22.56 -22.22 13.79
C GLU A 155 22.00 -21.18 14.78
N LYS A 156 22.89 -20.54 15.55
CA LYS A 156 22.56 -19.42 16.44
C LYS A 156 22.09 -18.21 15.62
N GLY A 157 21.21 -17.41 16.20
CA GLY A 157 20.71 -16.15 15.65
C GLY A 157 19.61 -16.29 14.59
N LYS A 158 19.31 -17.50 14.09
CA LYS A 158 18.27 -17.69 13.06
C LYS A 158 16.87 -17.39 13.57
N ARG A 159 16.56 -17.77 14.82
CA ARG A 159 15.25 -17.60 15.41
C ARG A 159 15.37 -16.92 16.77
N VAL A 160 15.07 -15.63 16.78
CA VAL A 160 15.07 -14.80 17.98
C VAL A 160 13.70 -14.14 18.16
N PHE A 161 13.12 -14.25 19.35
CA PHE A 161 11.82 -13.66 19.69
C PHE A 161 11.71 -13.30 21.18
N GLY A 162 10.74 -12.48 21.55
CA GLY A 162 10.39 -12.16 22.94
C GLY A 162 9.07 -12.79 23.38
N VAL A 163 8.82 -12.79 24.69
CA VAL A 163 7.58 -13.30 25.31
C VAL A 163 7.07 -12.33 26.38
N GLU A 164 5.76 -12.12 26.39
CA GLU A 164 5.04 -11.38 27.43
C GLU A 164 3.98 -12.28 28.06
N ILE A 165 3.78 -12.16 29.38
CA ILE A 165 2.70 -12.82 30.11
C ILE A 165 1.90 -11.73 30.83
N GLN A 166 0.58 -11.71 30.64
CA GLN A 166 -0.32 -10.67 31.18
C GLN A 166 0.17 -9.23 30.87
N GLY A 167 0.74 -9.03 29.67
CA GLY A 167 1.28 -7.74 29.24
C GLY A 167 2.63 -7.34 29.85
N LYS A 168 3.19 -8.13 30.78
CA LYS A 168 4.55 -7.93 31.28
C LYS A 168 5.54 -8.71 30.42
N ARG A 169 6.59 -8.05 29.94
CA ARG A 169 7.65 -8.71 29.17
C ARG A 169 8.52 -9.58 30.07
N VAL A 170 8.36 -10.90 29.94
CA VAL A 170 9.07 -11.91 30.75
C VAL A 170 10.31 -12.46 30.05
N ILE A 171 10.35 -12.44 28.71
CA ILE A 171 11.56 -12.75 27.92
C ILE A 171 11.80 -11.65 26.90
N LYS A 172 12.97 -11.00 26.96
CA LYS A 172 13.32 -9.90 26.04
C LYS A 172 13.75 -10.42 24.66
N LYS A 173 14.70 -11.35 24.62
CA LYS A 173 15.24 -11.99 23.42
C LYS A 173 15.59 -13.44 23.77
N LEU A 174 14.91 -14.39 23.14
CA LEU A 174 15.15 -15.83 23.26
C LEU A 174 15.64 -16.36 21.93
N ASP A 175 16.79 -17.03 21.96
CA ASP A 175 17.26 -17.94 20.94
C ASP A 175 17.39 -19.33 21.57
N VAL A 176 16.48 -20.23 21.22
CA VAL A 176 16.41 -21.57 21.82
C VAL A 176 17.64 -22.40 21.42
N PHE A 177 18.09 -22.31 20.17
CA PHE A 177 19.29 -23.02 19.71
C PHE A 177 20.54 -22.53 20.44
N ALA A 178 20.70 -21.22 20.59
CA ALA A 178 21.85 -20.68 21.32
C ALA A 178 21.87 -21.10 22.78
N ARG A 179 20.70 -21.34 23.40
CA ARG A 179 20.59 -21.70 24.82
C ARG A 179 20.69 -23.19 25.10
N ALA A 180 20.10 -24.04 24.25
CA ALA A 180 19.97 -25.48 24.49
C ALA A 180 20.51 -26.36 23.35
N GLY A 181 20.82 -25.80 22.19
CA GLY A 181 21.18 -26.56 20.99
C GLY A 181 19.95 -27.12 20.25
N LYS A 182 20.20 -27.99 19.28
CA LYS A 182 19.15 -28.65 18.49
C LYS A 182 18.65 -29.91 19.19
N ASN A 183 17.37 -30.22 19.07
CA ASN A 183 16.73 -31.42 19.62
C ASN A 183 16.93 -31.58 21.14
N ARG A 184 16.89 -30.49 21.91
CA ARG A 184 16.99 -30.51 23.37
C ARG A 184 15.88 -29.69 24.01
N ALA A 185 15.22 -30.25 25.02
CA ALA A 185 14.18 -29.58 25.77
C ALA A 185 14.73 -28.35 26.53
N LEU A 186 13.95 -27.27 26.55
CA LEU A 186 14.27 -26.03 27.27
C LEU A 186 12.99 -25.42 27.85
N ASP A 187 12.98 -25.24 29.16
CA ASP A 187 11.83 -24.71 29.90
C ASP A 187 12.14 -23.37 30.56
N PHE A 188 11.17 -22.46 30.53
CA PHE A 188 11.19 -21.22 31.30
C PHE A 188 9.98 -21.15 32.22
N SER A 189 10.22 -21.12 33.53
CA SER A 189 9.18 -21.05 34.56
C SER A 189 9.08 -19.65 35.15
N PHE A 190 7.87 -19.10 35.20
CA PHE A 190 7.58 -17.78 35.73
C PHE A 190 6.61 -17.89 36.92
N PRO A 191 7.06 -17.72 38.17
CA PRO A 191 6.17 -17.73 39.33
C PRO A 191 5.39 -16.42 39.47
N GLY A 192 4.31 -16.44 40.25
CA GLY A 192 3.61 -15.23 40.69
C GLY A 192 2.80 -14.53 39.59
N ILE A 193 2.35 -15.27 38.58
CA ILE A 193 1.49 -14.72 37.52
C ILE A 193 0.06 -14.60 38.04
N GLU A 194 -0.40 -13.37 38.20
CA GLU A 194 -1.78 -13.08 38.58
C GLU A 194 -2.74 -13.20 37.38
N VAL A 195 -3.82 -13.93 37.58
CA VAL A 195 -4.98 -13.96 36.69
C VAL A 195 -6.16 -13.37 37.44
N LYS A 196 -6.79 -12.33 36.89
CA LYS A 196 -7.85 -11.56 37.58
C LYS A 196 -9.24 -11.84 37.02
N ASP A 197 -9.34 -12.00 35.71
CA ASP A 197 -10.58 -12.06 34.93
C ASP A 197 -10.87 -13.45 34.35
N GLY A 198 -10.18 -14.49 34.85
CA GLY A 198 -10.32 -15.85 34.35
C GLY A 198 -9.55 -16.13 33.04
N GLY A 199 -8.70 -15.20 32.59
CA GLY A 199 -7.88 -15.33 31.37
C GLY A 199 -6.38 -15.14 31.63
N LEU A 200 -5.58 -16.11 31.20
CA LEU A 200 -4.13 -16.00 31.11
C LEU A 200 -3.72 -15.72 29.66
N GLU A 201 -3.10 -14.58 29.39
CA GLU A 201 -2.61 -14.22 28.06
C GLU A 201 -1.08 -14.31 27.97
N ILE A 202 -0.59 -15.08 26.98
CA ILE A 202 0.82 -15.23 26.65
C ILE A 202 1.02 -14.69 25.23
N ARG A 203 1.81 -13.63 25.05
CA ARG A 203 2.09 -12.98 23.76
C ARG A 203 3.52 -13.23 23.31
N PHE A 204 3.70 -13.33 21.99
CA PHE A 204 5.00 -13.54 21.35
C PHE A 204 5.38 -12.35 20.47
N VAL A 205 6.64 -11.93 20.56
CA VAL A 205 7.17 -10.78 19.82
C VAL A 205 8.24 -11.26 18.85
N LYS A 206 7.93 -11.30 17.55
CA LYS A 206 8.91 -11.64 16.50
C LYS A 206 10.03 -10.59 16.47
N ILE A 207 11.29 -11.04 16.46
CA ILE A 207 12.47 -10.15 16.31
C ILE A 207 13.24 -10.50 15.03
N VAL A 208 13.73 -11.73 14.90
CA VAL A 208 14.44 -12.19 13.69
C VAL A 208 13.55 -13.12 12.86
N GLU A 209 13.01 -14.17 13.48
CA GLU A 209 12.17 -15.16 12.80
C GLU A 209 10.96 -15.56 13.65
N PHE A 210 10.07 -16.38 13.10
CA PHE A 210 8.82 -16.79 13.73
C PHE A 210 9.00 -17.37 15.14
N PRO A 211 8.30 -16.82 16.16
CA PRO A 211 8.22 -17.43 17.49
C PRO A 211 7.63 -18.84 17.41
N PHE A 212 7.95 -19.68 18.38
CA PHE A 212 7.39 -21.02 18.49
C PHE A 212 7.32 -21.48 19.95
N LEU A 213 6.53 -22.51 20.24
CA LEU A 213 6.27 -23.05 21.57
C LEU A 213 5.80 -24.50 21.41
N ALA A 214 6.32 -25.39 22.25
CA ALA A 214 5.98 -26.80 22.27
C ALA A 214 4.94 -27.15 23.35
N GLY A 215 5.02 -26.50 24.51
CA GLY A 215 4.10 -26.77 25.61
C GLY A 215 3.89 -25.57 26.52
N ILE A 216 2.74 -25.56 27.20
CA ILE A 216 2.40 -24.63 28.27
C ILE A 216 2.00 -25.44 29.49
N VAL A 217 2.52 -25.09 30.66
CA VAL A 217 2.07 -25.62 31.95
C VAL A 217 1.67 -24.45 32.83
N VAL A 218 0.50 -24.55 33.46
CA VAL A 218 0.00 -23.58 34.43
C VAL A 218 -0.33 -24.32 35.70
N GLU A 219 0.35 -23.99 36.80
CA GLU A 219 0.18 -24.65 38.10
C GLU A 219 0.10 -23.62 39.21
N GLY A 220 -0.85 -23.76 40.13
CA GLY A 220 -0.98 -22.81 41.24
C GLY A 220 -2.26 -23.00 42.02
N LYS A 221 -2.72 -21.90 42.63
CA LYS A 221 -3.96 -21.87 43.40
C LYS A 221 -4.87 -20.80 42.84
N THR A 222 -6.15 -21.14 42.74
CA THR A 222 -7.21 -20.15 42.49
C THR A 222 -7.27 -19.15 43.65
N SER A 223 -7.95 -18.02 43.44
CA SER A 223 -8.26 -17.01 44.46
C SER A 223 -9.02 -17.58 45.66
N THR A 224 -9.74 -18.69 45.48
CA THR A 224 -10.41 -19.45 46.55
C THR A 224 -9.49 -20.46 47.26
N GLY A 225 -8.19 -20.46 46.96
CA GLY A 225 -7.20 -21.37 47.56
C GLY A 225 -7.15 -22.78 46.95
N ARG A 226 -8.08 -23.15 46.07
CA ARG A 226 -8.12 -24.48 45.43
C ARG A 226 -6.91 -24.69 44.48
N PRO A 227 -6.22 -25.85 44.53
CA PRO A 227 -5.20 -26.21 43.55
C PRO A 227 -5.75 -26.23 42.13
N PHE A 228 -4.93 -25.81 41.16
CA PHE A 228 -5.26 -25.84 39.74
C PHE A 228 -3.99 -26.17 38.94
N SER A 229 -4.12 -27.11 38.02
CA SER A 229 -3.07 -27.46 37.05
C SER A 229 -3.68 -27.61 35.67
N ARG A 230 -2.96 -27.15 34.65
CA ARG A 230 -3.35 -27.27 33.25
C ARG A 230 -2.13 -27.35 32.36
N ARG A 231 -2.11 -28.31 31.41
CA ARG A 231 -1.01 -28.49 30.46
C ARG A 231 -1.53 -28.56 29.04
N ILE A 232 -0.90 -27.84 28.11
CA ILE A 232 -1.31 -27.74 26.70
C ILE A 232 -0.16 -28.21 25.79
N ASN A 233 -0.43 -29.19 24.92
CA ASN A 233 0.51 -29.65 23.89
C ASN A 233 0.40 -28.74 22.65
N CYS A 234 1.22 -27.71 22.56
CA CYS A 234 1.14 -26.69 21.53
C CYS A 234 1.47 -27.27 20.14
N GLY A 235 0.50 -27.22 19.23
CA GLY A 235 0.57 -27.80 17.89
C GLY A 235 0.40 -29.31 17.83
N GLY A 236 0.21 -29.98 18.97
CA GLY A 236 0.08 -31.42 19.10
C GLY A 236 -1.33 -31.89 19.48
N LYS A 237 -1.52 -33.21 19.45
CA LYS A 237 -2.73 -33.88 19.99
C LYS A 237 -2.60 -34.02 21.51
N ALA A 238 -3.72 -34.33 22.17
CA ALA A 238 -3.71 -34.67 23.59
C ALA A 238 -2.75 -35.85 23.83
N TRP A 239 -1.96 -35.76 24.90
CA TRP A 239 -0.94 -36.74 25.23
C TRP A 239 -0.66 -36.75 26.73
N LYS A 240 -0.90 -37.90 27.39
CA LYS A 240 -0.88 -38.01 28.85
C LYS A 240 -1.76 -36.91 29.49
N ASP A 241 -1.22 -36.14 30.42
CA ASP A 241 -1.87 -35.05 31.14
C ASP A 241 -1.84 -33.71 30.35
N TYR A 242 -1.32 -33.70 29.13
CA TYR A 242 -1.43 -32.56 28.22
C TYR A 242 -2.71 -32.65 27.39
N GLU A 243 -3.51 -31.59 27.47
CA GLU A 243 -4.59 -31.34 26.55
C GLU A 243 -4.04 -31.18 25.12
N ALA A 244 -4.88 -31.49 24.13
CA ALA A 244 -4.58 -31.14 22.74
C ALA A 244 -4.42 -29.63 22.61
N ASP A 245 -3.77 -29.19 21.53
CA ASP A 245 -3.68 -27.77 21.26
C ASP A 245 -5.07 -27.10 21.19
N LEU A 246 -5.11 -25.83 21.59
CA LEU A 246 -6.34 -25.06 21.61
C LEU A 246 -6.89 -24.86 20.19
N PRO A 247 -8.19 -24.60 20.02
CA PRO A 247 -8.73 -24.25 18.72
C PRO A 247 -8.19 -22.89 18.23
N ALA A 248 -8.02 -22.78 16.92
CA ALA A 248 -7.75 -21.51 16.25
C ALA A 248 -9.03 -20.68 16.20
N LYS A 249 -9.33 -19.90 17.24
CA LYS A 249 -10.45 -18.94 17.21
C LYS A 249 -10.01 -17.57 17.67
N GLY A 250 -9.65 -16.73 16.70
CA GLY A 250 -9.35 -15.33 16.91
C GLY A 250 -10.54 -14.49 16.46
N TYR A 251 -11.48 -14.21 17.37
CA TYR A 251 -12.81 -13.66 17.06
C TYR A 251 -13.59 -14.58 16.09
N GLU A 252 -14.83 -14.91 16.40
CA GLU A 252 -15.73 -15.40 15.35
C GLU A 252 -15.67 -14.46 14.14
N PRO A 253 -15.47 -15.00 12.91
CA PRO A 253 -15.53 -14.20 11.70
C PRO A 253 -16.86 -13.43 11.71
N MET A 254 -16.79 -12.11 11.55
CA MET A 254 -18.01 -11.34 11.29
C MET A 254 -18.74 -12.00 10.10
N PRO A 255 -20.09 -12.04 10.11
CA PRO A 255 -20.85 -12.58 9.00
C PRO A 255 -20.29 -12.03 7.68
N PRO A 256 -20.18 -12.86 6.62
CA PRO A 256 -19.65 -12.43 5.34
C PRO A 256 -20.40 -11.17 4.90
N ARG A 257 -19.68 -10.05 4.88
CA ARG A 257 -20.22 -8.75 4.48
C ARG A 257 -19.35 -8.19 3.38
N SER A 258 -20.00 -7.61 2.36
CA SER A 258 -19.26 -6.93 1.30
C SER A 258 -18.42 -5.80 1.89
N ARG A 259 -17.13 -5.79 1.56
CA ARG A 259 -16.28 -4.65 1.90
C ARG A 259 -16.56 -3.44 1.04
N ASP A 260 -16.95 -3.62 -0.20
CA ASP A 260 -17.33 -2.48 -1.03
C ASP A 260 -18.82 -2.24 -0.87
N LEU A 261 -19.19 -1.05 -0.42
CA LEU A 261 -20.55 -0.54 -0.58
C LEU A 261 -20.76 -0.04 -2.01
N PRO A 262 -22.01 0.03 -2.50
CA PRO A 262 -22.31 0.64 -3.79
C PRO A 262 -21.67 2.03 -3.91
N CYS A 263 -21.08 2.32 -5.09
CA CYS A 263 -20.36 3.56 -5.36
C CYS A 263 -20.77 4.23 -6.68
N ARG A 264 -21.78 3.68 -7.37
CA ARG A 264 -22.21 4.14 -8.69
C ARG A 264 -22.72 5.59 -8.66
N ASP A 265 -23.57 5.92 -7.70
CA ASP A 265 -24.10 7.26 -7.48
C ASP A 265 -22.97 8.28 -7.28
N PHE A 266 -21.96 7.94 -6.47
CA PHE A 266 -20.78 8.77 -6.29
C PHE A 266 -20.05 9.02 -7.60
N TYR A 267 -19.78 7.98 -8.38
CA TYR A 267 -19.00 8.13 -9.60
C TYR A 267 -19.76 8.86 -10.71
N LEU A 268 -21.09 8.80 -10.75
CA LEU A 268 -21.88 9.60 -11.68
C LEU A 268 -21.77 11.11 -11.37
N ASP A 269 -21.94 11.48 -10.11
CA ASP A 269 -21.80 12.85 -9.62
C ASP A 269 -20.36 13.37 -9.78
N TRP A 270 -19.39 12.55 -9.36
CA TRP A 270 -17.98 12.85 -9.52
C TRP A 270 -17.59 13.00 -11.00
N ALA A 271 -18.07 12.13 -11.89
CA ALA A 271 -17.78 12.23 -13.31
C ALA A 271 -18.40 13.50 -13.93
N LYS A 272 -19.60 13.91 -13.51
CA LYS A 272 -20.21 15.19 -13.91
C LYS A 272 -19.31 16.37 -13.52
N ALA A 273 -18.84 16.41 -12.27
CA ALA A 273 -17.92 17.46 -11.82
C ALA A 273 -16.55 17.40 -12.52
N GLN A 274 -16.03 16.21 -12.83
CA GLN A 274 -14.71 16.07 -13.45
C GLN A 274 -14.70 16.34 -14.95
N PHE A 275 -15.72 15.88 -15.67
CA PHE A 275 -15.70 15.70 -17.11
C PHE A 275 -16.82 16.46 -17.85
N GLY A 276 -17.78 17.04 -17.11
CA GLY A 276 -18.95 17.72 -17.66
C GLY A 276 -20.13 16.79 -17.95
N GLU A 277 -21.30 17.39 -18.19
CA GLU A 277 -22.59 16.69 -18.31
C GLU A 277 -22.59 15.60 -19.40
N GLU A 278 -22.12 15.94 -20.61
CA GLU A 278 -22.21 15.09 -21.81
C GLU A 278 -21.46 13.74 -21.64
N ALA A 279 -20.39 13.74 -20.85
CA ALA A 279 -19.57 12.55 -20.62
C ALA A 279 -19.79 11.90 -19.23
N ALA A 280 -20.61 12.53 -18.37
CA ALA A 280 -20.76 12.14 -16.97
C ALA A 280 -21.23 10.69 -16.80
N ARG A 281 -22.35 10.32 -17.43
CA ARG A 281 -22.92 8.96 -17.31
C ARG A 281 -21.96 7.88 -17.81
N PRO A 282 -21.46 7.88 -19.07
CA PRO A 282 -20.58 6.81 -19.54
C PRO A 282 -19.26 6.72 -18.77
N LEU A 283 -18.68 7.84 -18.33
CA LEU A 283 -17.46 7.82 -17.51
C LEU A 283 -17.74 7.41 -16.07
N GLY A 284 -18.84 7.85 -15.45
CA GLY A 284 -19.23 7.42 -14.12
C GLY A 284 -19.43 5.90 -14.03
N GLU A 285 -20.10 5.31 -15.02
CA GLU A 285 -20.25 3.84 -15.13
C GLU A 285 -18.90 3.15 -15.32
N LEU A 286 -18.01 3.73 -16.13
CA LEU A 286 -16.67 3.18 -16.34
C LEU A 286 -15.89 3.13 -15.02
N PHE A 287 -15.85 4.22 -14.26
CA PHE A 287 -15.12 4.29 -13.00
C PHE A 287 -15.76 3.41 -11.92
N ALA A 288 -17.09 3.40 -11.80
CA ALA A 288 -17.81 2.50 -10.90
C ALA A 288 -17.53 1.02 -11.21
N GLY A 289 -17.43 0.65 -12.49
CA GLY A 289 -17.07 -0.69 -12.92
C GLY A 289 -15.64 -1.11 -12.57
N LEU A 290 -14.73 -0.15 -12.40
CA LEU A 290 -13.32 -0.37 -12.06
C LEU A 290 -13.04 -0.34 -10.54
N ASP A 291 -13.96 0.20 -9.74
CA ASP A 291 -13.81 0.35 -8.30
C ASP A 291 -13.93 -0.97 -7.54
N GLY A 292 -13.15 -1.13 -6.47
CA GLY A 292 -13.36 -2.24 -5.54
C GLY A 292 -12.80 -3.60 -6.00
N GLY A 293 -13.26 -4.64 -5.31
CA GLY A 293 -12.83 -6.02 -5.53
C GLY A 293 -13.92 -6.97 -6.03
N ILE A 294 -13.54 -8.22 -6.28
CA ILE A 294 -14.41 -9.33 -6.65
C ILE A 294 -14.25 -10.42 -5.58
N GLY A 295 -15.34 -10.93 -5.01
CA GLY A 295 -15.34 -12.09 -4.08
C GLY A 295 -15.42 -11.77 -2.58
N ASP A 296 -15.41 -12.84 -1.76
CA ASP A 296 -15.52 -12.80 -0.30
C ASP A 296 -14.20 -12.49 0.43
N TYR A 297 -14.30 -12.18 1.72
CA TYR A 297 -13.17 -11.83 2.59
C TYR A 297 -12.55 -13.08 3.22
N SER A 298 -11.78 -13.82 2.43
CA SER A 298 -10.95 -14.93 2.93
C SER A 298 -9.52 -14.87 2.38
N GLY A 299 -8.54 -14.57 3.24
CA GLY A 299 -7.10 -14.70 2.95
C GLY A 299 -6.34 -13.45 2.45
N ASN A 300 -5.08 -13.67 2.04
CA ASN A 300 -4.06 -12.63 1.80
C ASN A 300 -4.06 -12.00 0.39
N ARG A 301 -5.03 -12.30 -0.49
CA ARG A 301 -5.07 -11.76 -1.86
C ARG A 301 -6.50 -11.49 -2.32
N ARG A 302 -6.81 -10.21 -2.55
CA ARG A 302 -8.09 -9.75 -3.09
C ARG A 302 -8.02 -9.64 -4.62
N PRO A 303 -8.92 -10.28 -5.38
CA PRO A 303 -9.14 -9.95 -6.79
C PRO A 303 -9.70 -8.53 -6.87
N VAL A 304 -9.08 -7.69 -7.68
CA VAL A 304 -9.43 -6.27 -7.84
C VAL A 304 -9.92 -6.02 -9.25
N ARG A 305 -10.93 -5.16 -9.42
CA ARG A 305 -11.52 -4.91 -10.75
C ARG A 305 -10.55 -4.13 -11.65
N LEU A 306 -9.96 -3.06 -11.13
CA LEU A 306 -8.86 -2.36 -11.80
C LEU A 306 -7.59 -3.23 -11.84
N PRO A 307 -6.96 -3.48 -13.00
CA PRO A 307 -5.73 -4.25 -13.07
C PRO A 307 -4.63 -3.69 -12.17
N ARG A 308 -3.88 -4.59 -11.55
CA ARG A 308 -2.92 -4.26 -10.50
C ARG A 308 -1.54 -4.88 -10.80
N PRO A 309 -0.77 -4.27 -11.71
CA PRO A 309 0.58 -4.70 -12.03
C PRO A 309 1.62 -4.25 -10.98
N ALA A 310 1.24 -3.42 -9.99
CA ALA A 310 2.10 -3.03 -8.88
C ALA A 310 1.94 -3.94 -7.64
N THR A 311 3.04 -4.25 -6.96
CA THR A 311 3.10 -5.13 -5.78
C THR A 311 4.22 -4.74 -4.81
N TRP A 312 4.30 -5.42 -3.67
CA TRP A 312 5.37 -5.27 -2.70
C TRP A 312 6.55 -6.22 -3.00
N ILE A 313 7.74 -5.68 -3.27
CA ILE A 313 8.99 -6.45 -3.45
C ILE A 313 10.15 -5.69 -2.78
N GLY A 314 10.49 -6.05 -1.55
CA GLY A 314 11.47 -5.27 -0.76
C GLY A 314 11.02 -3.84 -0.42
N GLY A 315 9.76 -3.49 -0.70
CA GLY A 315 9.14 -2.18 -0.53
C GLY A 315 7.89 -2.02 -1.42
N PRO A 316 7.15 -0.91 -1.29
CA PRO A 316 5.88 -0.70 -2.00
C PRO A 316 6.05 -0.23 -3.45
N GLY A 317 5.13 -0.64 -4.33
CA GLY A 317 4.99 -0.04 -5.67
C GLY A 317 5.92 -0.62 -6.74
N ASN A 318 6.49 -1.81 -6.53
CA ASN A 318 7.24 -2.52 -7.55
C ASN A 318 6.35 -3.03 -8.68
N ILE A 319 6.87 -3.03 -9.90
CA ILE A 319 6.20 -3.68 -11.03
C ILE A 319 6.36 -5.19 -10.87
N ARG A 320 5.25 -5.92 -10.87
CA ARG A 320 5.23 -7.38 -10.74
C ARG A 320 5.65 -8.03 -12.06
N PRO A 321 6.73 -8.83 -12.11
CA PRO A 321 7.00 -9.68 -13.26
C PRO A 321 5.81 -10.64 -13.50
N ASN A 322 5.33 -10.68 -14.73
CA ASN A 322 4.17 -11.49 -15.13
C ASN A 322 4.59 -12.46 -16.23
N PRO A 323 4.57 -13.79 -16.01
CA PRO A 323 4.94 -14.75 -17.05
C PRO A 323 3.86 -14.91 -18.13
N ALA A 324 2.67 -14.32 -17.96
CA ALA A 324 1.61 -14.38 -18.97
C ALA A 324 1.97 -13.56 -20.22
N PRO A 325 1.67 -14.05 -21.44
CA PRO A 325 1.83 -13.28 -22.66
C PRO A 325 1.01 -12.00 -22.65
N TRP A 326 1.58 -10.90 -23.15
CA TRP A 326 0.87 -9.61 -23.22
C TRP A 326 -0.42 -9.70 -24.04
N ASP A 327 -0.47 -10.52 -25.09
CA ASP A 327 -1.69 -10.69 -25.90
C ASP A 327 -2.90 -11.21 -25.11
N LYS A 328 -2.65 -11.96 -24.03
CA LYS A 328 -3.71 -12.39 -23.10
C LYS A 328 -4.00 -11.32 -22.05
N GLU A 329 -2.97 -10.68 -21.52
CA GLU A 329 -3.10 -9.70 -20.43
C GLU A 329 -3.71 -8.37 -20.90
N LYS A 330 -3.50 -7.97 -22.16
CA LYS A 330 -3.94 -6.66 -22.71
C LYS A 330 -5.45 -6.45 -22.64
N ALA A 331 -6.25 -7.53 -22.72
CA ALA A 331 -7.70 -7.46 -22.65
C ALA A 331 -8.20 -6.84 -21.34
N ARG A 332 -7.49 -7.04 -20.22
CA ARG A 332 -7.82 -6.44 -18.93
C ARG A 332 -7.71 -4.91 -18.91
N TYR A 333 -7.04 -4.33 -19.92
CA TYR A 333 -6.83 -2.90 -20.07
C TYR A 333 -7.67 -2.29 -21.19
N ALA A 334 -8.66 -3.01 -21.73
CA ALA A 334 -9.58 -2.49 -22.78
C ALA A 334 -10.36 -1.24 -22.33
N PHE A 335 -10.55 -1.05 -21.02
CA PHE A 335 -11.16 0.15 -20.46
C PHE A 335 -10.39 1.44 -20.78
N VAL A 336 -9.09 1.36 -21.08
CA VAL A 336 -8.26 2.50 -21.48
C VAL A 336 -8.73 3.06 -22.82
N ASP A 337 -8.98 2.16 -23.79
CA ASP A 337 -9.44 2.54 -25.13
C ASP A 337 -10.90 2.98 -25.09
N ARG A 338 -11.73 2.31 -24.25
CA ARG A 338 -13.08 2.76 -23.94
C ARG A 338 -13.09 4.18 -23.37
N MET A 339 -12.24 4.49 -22.39
CA MET A 339 -12.12 5.86 -21.86
C MET A 339 -11.72 6.83 -22.96
N ALA A 340 -10.69 6.51 -23.75
CA ALA A 340 -10.19 7.37 -24.82
C ALA A 340 -11.27 7.74 -25.84
N SER A 341 -12.20 6.83 -26.14
CA SER A 341 -13.33 7.07 -27.05
C SER A 341 -14.27 8.20 -26.61
N PHE A 342 -14.31 8.52 -25.31
CA PHE A 342 -15.15 9.60 -24.78
C PHE A 342 -14.49 10.97 -24.83
N ARG A 343 -13.22 11.08 -25.26
CA ARG A 343 -12.49 12.35 -25.25
C ARG A 343 -13.18 13.45 -26.06
N SER A 344 -13.81 13.11 -27.18
CA SER A 344 -14.53 14.06 -28.03
C SER A 344 -15.81 14.62 -27.41
N ARG A 345 -16.31 14.01 -26.31
CA ARG A 345 -17.49 14.48 -25.55
C ARG A 345 -17.12 15.44 -24.41
N ILE A 346 -15.83 15.73 -24.23
CA ILE A 346 -15.37 16.60 -23.15
C ILE A 346 -15.35 18.04 -23.63
N ARG A 347 -16.10 18.91 -22.95
CA ARG A 347 -16.20 20.34 -23.23
C ARG A 347 -15.45 21.16 -22.20
N GLY A 348 -14.74 22.20 -22.65
CA GLY A 348 -13.98 23.12 -21.79
C GLY A 348 -12.57 22.61 -21.43
N ALA A 349 -11.60 23.53 -21.42
CA ALA A 349 -10.19 23.22 -21.19
C ALA A 349 -9.92 22.58 -19.82
N GLY A 350 -10.64 23.01 -18.77
CA GLY A 350 -10.51 22.45 -17.43
C GLY A 350 -10.97 21.00 -17.32
N ASN A 351 -12.13 20.68 -17.89
CA ASN A 351 -12.65 19.30 -17.94
C ASN A 351 -11.73 18.41 -18.77
N LEU A 352 -11.27 18.91 -19.93
CA LEU A 352 -10.36 18.18 -20.80
C LEU A 352 -9.03 17.86 -20.10
N ALA A 353 -8.48 18.79 -19.33
CA ALA A 353 -7.27 18.56 -18.55
C ALA A 353 -7.46 17.51 -17.45
N ARG A 354 -8.63 17.47 -16.79
CA ARG A 354 -8.95 16.43 -15.79
C ARG A 354 -9.18 15.07 -16.43
N PHE A 355 -9.84 15.03 -17.58
CA PHE A 355 -10.00 13.82 -18.39
C PHE A 355 -8.65 13.28 -18.87
N ASP A 356 -7.80 14.11 -19.49
CA ASP A 356 -6.49 13.70 -20.00
C ASP A 356 -5.56 13.23 -18.87
N TYR A 357 -5.67 13.81 -17.67
CA TYR A 357 -4.98 13.30 -16.47
C TYR A 357 -5.31 11.83 -16.19
N TRP A 358 -6.60 11.48 -16.11
CA TRP A 358 -7.03 10.11 -15.83
C TRP A 358 -6.73 9.15 -16.98
N LEU A 359 -6.95 9.58 -18.22
CA LEU A 359 -6.61 8.77 -19.40
C LEU A 359 -5.11 8.44 -19.42
N ASN A 360 -4.26 9.41 -19.11
CA ASN A 360 -2.82 9.20 -19.07
C ASN A 360 -2.39 8.32 -17.88
N MET A 361 -3.05 8.43 -16.72
CA MET A 361 -2.88 7.49 -15.59
C MET A 361 -3.21 6.04 -16.00
N PHE A 362 -4.30 5.83 -16.75
CA PHE A 362 -4.68 4.49 -17.21
C PHE A 362 -3.81 3.96 -18.35
N ARG A 363 -3.33 4.83 -19.24
CA ARG A 363 -2.29 4.47 -20.22
C ARG A 363 -0.99 4.05 -19.52
N TYR A 364 -0.57 4.80 -18.52
CA TYR A 364 0.55 4.45 -17.65
C TYR A 364 0.35 3.08 -16.98
N LEU A 365 -0.83 2.84 -16.40
CA LEU A 365 -1.19 1.56 -15.79
C LEU A 365 -1.10 0.40 -16.81
N ARG A 366 -1.58 0.60 -18.04
CA ARG A 366 -1.47 -0.37 -19.14
C ARG A 366 -0.02 -0.65 -19.53
N THR A 367 0.80 0.40 -19.66
CA THR A 367 2.23 0.25 -19.93
C THR A 367 2.93 -0.52 -18.80
N MET A 368 2.56 -0.28 -17.54
CA MET A 368 3.05 -1.03 -16.39
C MET A 368 2.67 -2.52 -16.46
N GLY A 369 1.46 -2.84 -16.90
CA GLY A 369 1.06 -4.23 -17.17
C GLY A 369 1.90 -4.90 -18.24
N ARG A 370 2.11 -4.21 -19.38
CA ARG A 370 2.92 -4.70 -20.49
C ARG A 370 4.37 -4.94 -20.09
N ILE A 371 5.01 -3.98 -19.44
CA ILE A 371 6.42 -4.11 -19.04
C ILE A 371 6.59 -5.23 -17.99
N GLY A 372 5.60 -5.46 -17.12
CA GLY A 372 5.55 -6.64 -16.25
C GLY A 372 5.56 -7.96 -17.05
N CYS A 373 4.77 -8.06 -18.13
CA CYS A 373 4.77 -9.21 -19.03
C CYS A 373 6.12 -9.40 -19.75
N GLU A 374 6.72 -8.33 -20.26
CA GLU A 374 8.03 -8.36 -20.92
C GLU A 374 9.12 -8.82 -19.95
N ARG A 375 9.06 -8.35 -18.69
CA ARG A 375 9.99 -8.75 -17.64
C ARG A 375 9.83 -10.23 -17.30
N GLY A 376 8.60 -10.73 -17.16
CA GLY A 376 8.35 -12.14 -16.90
C GLY A 376 8.75 -13.06 -18.07
N ALA A 377 8.63 -12.59 -19.31
CA ALA A 377 9.16 -13.29 -20.47
C ALA A 377 10.70 -13.40 -20.42
N LEU A 378 11.39 -12.32 -20.04
CA LEU A 378 12.85 -12.33 -19.85
C LEU A 378 13.25 -13.30 -18.72
N ASP A 379 12.55 -13.30 -17.57
CA ASP A 379 12.78 -14.27 -16.50
C ASP A 379 12.70 -15.72 -16.98
N LYS A 380 11.68 -16.02 -17.81
CA LYS A 380 11.48 -17.36 -18.35
C LYS A 380 12.64 -17.80 -19.24
N VAL A 381 13.14 -16.90 -20.10
CA VAL A 381 14.29 -17.18 -20.96
C VAL A 381 15.56 -17.35 -20.14
N MET A 382 15.84 -16.45 -19.19
CA MET A 382 17.02 -16.54 -18.33
C MET A 382 17.01 -17.81 -17.47
N LYS A 383 15.85 -18.21 -16.95
CA LYS A 383 15.69 -19.50 -16.26
C LYS A 383 15.99 -20.69 -17.18
N LYS A 384 15.61 -20.63 -18.46
CA LYS A 384 15.94 -21.68 -19.45
C LYS A 384 17.44 -21.72 -19.73
N ILE A 385 18.08 -20.57 -19.90
CA ILE A 385 19.53 -20.44 -20.10
C ILE A 385 20.29 -21.05 -18.91
N ARG A 386 19.94 -20.68 -17.68
CA ARG A 386 20.59 -21.20 -16.45
C ARG A 386 20.45 -22.71 -16.27
N LYS A 387 19.39 -23.31 -16.81
CA LYS A 387 19.15 -24.76 -16.77
C LYS A 387 19.89 -25.54 -17.86
N SER A 388 20.30 -24.89 -18.94
CA SER A 388 21.01 -25.55 -20.04
C SER A 388 22.46 -25.82 -19.65
N LYS A 389 22.93 -27.05 -19.90
CA LYS A 389 24.35 -27.40 -19.77
C LYS A 389 25.15 -27.09 -21.03
N ASP A 390 24.49 -26.98 -22.18
CA ASP A 390 25.12 -26.68 -23.47
C ASP A 390 25.48 -25.18 -23.61
N PRO A 391 26.78 -24.83 -23.72
CA PRO A 391 27.23 -23.46 -23.92
C PRO A 391 26.74 -22.81 -25.23
N ALA A 392 26.63 -23.57 -26.32
CA ALA A 392 26.19 -23.05 -27.61
C ALA A 392 24.71 -22.65 -27.55
N LEU A 393 23.86 -23.54 -27.01
CA LEU A 393 22.44 -23.24 -26.78
C LEU A 393 22.25 -22.05 -25.81
N ARG A 394 23.08 -21.92 -24.77
CA ARG A 394 23.04 -20.76 -23.87
C ARG A 394 23.31 -19.47 -24.62
N LYS A 395 24.36 -19.43 -25.44
CA LYS A 395 24.73 -18.27 -26.25
C LYS A 395 23.66 -17.94 -27.28
N GLU A 396 23.07 -18.95 -27.94
CA GLU A 396 21.98 -18.75 -28.88
C GLU A 396 20.74 -18.17 -28.21
N LEU A 397 20.28 -18.74 -27.09
CA LEU A 397 19.14 -18.24 -26.34
C LEU A 397 19.37 -16.81 -25.82
N ALA A 398 20.59 -16.52 -25.34
CA ALA A 398 20.96 -15.17 -24.92
C ALA A 398 20.85 -14.17 -26.08
N LYS A 399 21.43 -14.50 -27.25
CA LYS A 399 21.46 -13.63 -28.42
C LYS A 399 20.09 -13.47 -29.08
N ARG A 400 19.37 -14.57 -29.33
CA ARG A 400 18.13 -14.57 -30.13
C ARG A 400 16.85 -14.32 -29.31
N LYS A 401 16.89 -14.50 -27.99
CA LYS A 401 15.69 -14.37 -27.13
C LYS A 401 15.88 -13.36 -26.00
N ALA A 402 16.93 -13.49 -25.19
CA ALA A 402 17.07 -12.66 -24.00
C ALA A 402 17.44 -11.20 -24.32
N LEU A 403 18.45 -10.98 -25.17
CA LEU A 403 18.90 -9.63 -25.54
C LEU A 403 17.78 -8.79 -26.20
N PRO A 404 17.00 -9.29 -27.18
CA PRO A 404 15.86 -8.55 -27.73
C PRO A 404 14.81 -8.18 -26.68
N LEU A 405 14.52 -9.05 -25.72
CA LEU A 405 13.59 -8.75 -24.62
C LEU A 405 14.15 -7.66 -23.70
N ARG A 406 15.45 -7.70 -23.40
CA ARG A 406 16.12 -6.69 -22.57
C ARG A 406 16.16 -5.31 -23.24
N LEU A 407 16.41 -5.26 -24.55
CA LEU A 407 16.34 -4.02 -25.35
C LEU A 407 14.92 -3.45 -25.35
N ARG A 408 13.90 -4.31 -25.55
CA ARG A 408 12.49 -3.90 -25.48
C ARG A 408 12.12 -3.34 -24.11
N LEU A 409 12.58 -3.97 -23.03
CA LEU A 409 12.36 -3.49 -21.67
C LEU A 409 12.89 -2.06 -21.45
N ALA A 410 14.05 -1.72 -22.03
CA ALA A 410 14.59 -0.36 -21.95
C ALA A 410 13.64 0.66 -22.60
N ARG A 411 13.15 0.37 -23.80
CA ARG A 411 12.21 1.25 -24.52
C ARG A 411 10.85 1.33 -23.83
N SER A 412 10.35 0.21 -23.31
CA SER A 412 9.12 0.18 -22.51
C SER A 412 9.25 0.95 -21.20
N TRP A 413 10.44 0.98 -20.59
CA TRP A 413 10.72 1.79 -19.41
C TRP A 413 10.64 3.29 -19.74
N GLU A 414 11.26 3.72 -20.85
CA GLU A 414 11.15 5.11 -21.32
C GLU A 414 9.69 5.50 -21.58
N GLU A 415 8.91 4.61 -22.21
CA GLU A 415 7.48 4.83 -22.38
C GLU A 415 6.78 4.95 -21.02
N LEU A 416 7.04 4.05 -20.07
CA LEU A 416 6.42 4.07 -18.74
C LEU A 416 6.68 5.41 -18.03
N VAL A 417 7.93 5.86 -17.99
CA VAL A 417 8.32 7.13 -17.37
C VAL A 417 7.71 8.31 -18.13
N GLY A 418 7.70 8.28 -19.48
CA GLY A 418 7.03 9.29 -20.29
C GLY A 418 5.53 9.39 -20.02
N ARG A 419 4.85 8.25 -19.86
CA ARG A 419 3.43 8.21 -19.45
C ARG A 419 3.26 8.75 -18.04
N ALA A 420 4.14 8.39 -17.09
CA ALA A 420 4.11 8.95 -15.74
C ALA A 420 4.21 10.48 -15.75
N LEU A 421 5.22 11.01 -16.43
CA LEU A 421 5.47 12.44 -16.59
C LEU A 421 4.36 13.18 -17.35
N SER A 422 3.44 12.50 -18.03
CA SER A 422 2.30 13.13 -18.71
C SER A 422 1.13 13.47 -17.77
N TRP A 423 1.04 12.84 -16.60
CA TRP A 423 -0.01 13.11 -15.60
C TRP A 423 0.52 13.69 -14.28
N VAL A 424 1.83 13.57 -14.00
CA VAL A 424 2.43 14.18 -12.82
C VAL A 424 2.11 15.67 -12.76
N SER A 425 1.56 16.08 -11.63
CA SER A 425 1.15 17.48 -11.37
C SER A 425 1.25 17.85 -9.90
N THR A 426 1.70 16.94 -9.03
CA THR A 426 1.84 17.15 -7.59
C THR A 426 3.15 16.55 -7.08
N LYS A 427 3.58 16.92 -5.87
CA LYS A 427 4.73 16.30 -5.19
C LYS A 427 4.56 14.79 -5.01
N GLY A 428 3.37 14.31 -4.67
CA GLY A 428 3.07 12.86 -4.61
C GLY A 428 3.19 12.15 -5.97
N GLY A 429 2.82 12.82 -7.07
CA GLY A 429 3.07 12.31 -8.42
C GLY A 429 4.56 12.21 -8.74
N MET A 430 5.36 13.22 -8.39
CA MET A 430 6.82 13.17 -8.51
C MET A 430 7.42 12.05 -7.64
N GLY A 431 6.92 11.84 -6.42
CA GLY A 431 7.31 10.72 -5.56
C GLY A 431 7.02 9.35 -6.19
N THR A 432 5.99 9.24 -7.03
CA THR A 432 5.71 8.02 -7.80
C THR A 432 6.81 7.76 -8.85
N VAL A 433 7.28 8.80 -9.54
CA VAL A 433 8.39 8.69 -10.50
C VAL A 433 9.71 8.37 -9.79
N ALA A 434 9.97 9.01 -8.64
CA ALA A 434 11.13 8.71 -7.81
C ALA A 434 11.12 7.25 -7.34
N ASN A 435 9.97 6.73 -6.89
CA ASN A 435 9.82 5.32 -6.51
C ASN A 435 10.16 4.39 -7.71
N LEU A 436 9.67 4.69 -8.92
CA LEU A 436 10.03 3.91 -10.11
C LEU A 436 11.55 3.92 -10.37
N GLU A 437 12.21 5.08 -10.34
CA GLU A 437 13.63 5.20 -10.68
C GLU A 437 14.57 4.66 -9.60
N GLU A 438 14.30 4.98 -8.33
CA GLU A 438 15.20 4.67 -7.22
C GLU A 438 14.93 3.27 -6.65
N HIS A 439 13.66 2.92 -6.47
CA HIS A 439 13.28 1.67 -5.82
C HIS A 439 13.01 0.55 -6.84
N VAL A 440 12.28 0.80 -7.93
CA VAL A 440 11.94 -0.26 -8.88
C VAL A 440 13.08 -0.55 -9.84
N ARG A 441 13.66 0.48 -10.46
CA ARG A 441 14.75 0.30 -11.44
C ARG A 441 16.05 -0.13 -10.76
N ARG A 442 16.49 0.64 -9.76
CA ARG A 442 17.82 0.51 -9.10
C ARG A 442 17.79 -0.11 -7.70
N GLY A 443 16.61 -0.40 -7.13
CA GLY A 443 16.51 -0.77 -5.72
C GLY A 443 17.21 -2.09 -5.41
N ASN A 444 17.73 -2.21 -4.18
CA ASN A 444 18.55 -3.35 -3.73
C ASN A 444 17.97 -4.72 -4.15
N ARG A 445 18.85 -5.72 -4.27
CA ARG A 445 18.72 -7.11 -4.79
C ARG A 445 17.31 -7.74 -4.94
N SER A 446 16.32 -7.35 -4.15
CA SER A 446 14.93 -7.79 -4.24
C SER A 446 14.16 -7.22 -5.44
N ALA A 447 14.35 -5.94 -5.80
CA ALA A 447 13.57 -5.29 -6.86
C ALA A 447 14.26 -5.35 -8.24
N HIS A 448 15.48 -4.79 -8.36
CA HIS A 448 16.35 -4.73 -9.57
C HIS A 448 15.60 -5.11 -10.85
N PHE A 449 14.73 -4.23 -11.33
CA PHE A 449 13.75 -4.66 -12.34
C PHE A 449 14.35 -4.69 -13.75
N LEU A 450 15.05 -3.63 -14.15
CA LEU A 450 15.36 -3.39 -15.55
C LEU A 450 16.65 -4.09 -16.02
N ASP A 451 17.73 -3.96 -15.24
CA ASP A 451 19.11 -4.33 -15.56
C ASP A 451 19.61 -5.57 -14.81
N LEU A 452 18.70 -6.33 -14.18
CA LEU A 452 19.02 -7.51 -13.36
C LEU A 452 19.99 -8.50 -14.03
N TYR A 453 19.80 -8.70 -15.33
CA TYR A 453 20.49 -9.75 -16.08
C TYR A 453 21.65 -9.24 -16.92
N ASP A 454 21.96 -7.94 -16.89
CA ASP A 454 22.90 -7.34 -17.82
C ASP A 454 24.28 -8.00 -17.70
N LYS A 455 24.81 -8.12 -16.49
CA LYS A 455 26.10 -8.79 -16.21
C LYS A 455 26.13 -10.26 -16.61
N GLU A 456 25.01 -10.98 -16.44
CA GLU A 456 24.94 -12.39 -16.83
C GLU A 456 24.91 -12.55 -18.35
N LEU A 457 24.20 -11.66 -19.05
CA LEU A 457 24.15 -11.64 -20.51
C LEU A 457 25.49 -11.27 -21.13
N GLU A 458 26.20 -10.27 -20.60
CA GLU A 458 27.57 -9.91 -21.03
C GLU A 458 28.49 -11.13 -20.94
N LYS A 459 28.44 -11.86 -19.81
CA LYS A 459 29.26 -13.06 -19.59
C LYS A 459 28.93 -14.18 -20.58
N ILE A 460 27.65 -14.41 -20.90
CA ILE A 460 27.25 -15.47 -21.85
C ILE A 460 27.59 -15.09 -23.29
N LEU A 461 27.43 -13.82 -23.65
CA LEU A 461 27.67 -13.35 -25.01
C LEU A 461 29.17 -13.15 -25.30
N GLY A 462 29.97 -12.88 -24.27
CA GLY A 462 31.41 -12.62 -24.38
C GLY A 462 31.73 -11.20 -24.86
N ALA A 463 30.78 -10.26 -24.72
CA ALA A 463 30.93 -8.87 -25.13
C ALA A 463 30.03 -7.95 -24.28
N PRO A 464 30.36 -6.65 -24.15
CA PRO A 464 29.46 -5.67 -23.57
C PRO A 464 28.10 -5.64 -24.27
N LEU A 465 27.03 -5.31 -23.53
CA LEU A 465 25.72 -5.09 -24.14
C LEU A 465 25.72 -3.81 -24.97
N PRO A 466 24.91 -3.75 -26.06
CA PRO A 466 24.77 -2.53 -26.86
C PRO A 466 24.16 -1.39 -26.04
N ALA A 467 24.56 -0.14 -26.31
CA ALA A 467 24.20 1.04 -25.50
C ALA A 467 22.68 1.25 -25.34
N GLU A 468 21.89 0.75 -26.29
CA GLU A 468 20.43 0.82 -26.34
C GLU A 468 19.74 0.10 -25.17
N VAL A 469 20.45 -0.75 -24.42
CA VAL A 469 19.93 -1.33 -23.16
C VAL A 469 19.75 -0.29 -22.06
N HIS A 470 20.38 0.88 -22.18
CA HIS A 470 20.25 1.98 -21.23
C HIS A 470 19.10 2.93 -21.65
N PRO A 471 18.13 3.21 -20.76
CA PRO A 471 17.13 4.23 -21.01
C PRO A 471 17.74 5.62 -21.21
N THR A 472 17.14 6.41 -22.08
CA THR A 472 17.46 7.83 -22.27
C THR A 472 17.10 8.63 -21.02
N THR A 473 17.90 9.66 -20.77
CA THR A 473 17.60 10.69 -19.76
C THR A 473 16.82 11.87 -20.36
N ALA A 474 16.60 11.88 -21.67
CA ALA A 474 15.88 12.95 -22.36
C ALA A 474 14.37 12.87 -22.11
N TYR A 475 13.73 14.03 -21.98
CA TYR A 475 12.27 14.11 -21.93
C TYR A 475 11.69 13.87 -23.34
N LEU A 476 10.83 12.86 -23.47
CA LEU A 476 10.22 12.46 -24.75
C LEU A 476 8.77 12.92 -24.91
N GLY A 477 8.20 13.56 -23.88
CA GLY A 477 6.79 13.97 -23.87
C GLY A 477 6.54 15.30 -24.58
N LYS A 478 5.26 15.70 -24.63
CA LYS A 478 4.86 17.05 -25.09
C LYS A 478 5.27 18.11 -24.05
N PRO A 479 5.47 19.37 -24.46
CA PRO A 479 5.71 20.46 -23.51
C PRO A 479 4.62 20.53 -22.42
N ARG A 480 5.01 20.72 -21.16
CA ARG A 480 4.07 20.83 -20.02
C ARG A 480 4.52 21.91 -19.04
N LEU A 481 3.54 22.60 -18.46
CA LEU A 481 3.70 23.56 -17.37
C LEU A 481 2.74 23.19 -16.23
N PHE A 482 3.24 23.11 -15.00
CA PHE A 482 2.39 22.92 -13.82
C PHE A 482 3.03 23.43 -12.54
N VAL A 483 2.19 23.77 -11.54
CA VAL A 483 2.63 24.12 -10.19
C VAL A 483 2.25 22.98 -9.23
N PRO A 484 3.22 22.27 -8.63
CA PRO A 484 2.96 21.09 -7.81
C PRO A 484 2.41 21.37 -6.42
N THR A 485 2.56 22.61 -5.94
CA THR A 485 2.08 23.08 -4.64
C THR A 485 1.51 24.48 -4.82
N HIS A 486 0.20 24.59 -4.68
CA HIS A 486 -0.59 25.82 -4.76
C HIS A 486 -1.55 25.84 -3.56
N PRO A 487 -1.27 26.58 -2.48
CA PRO A 487 -2.19 26.69 -1.36
C PRO A 487 -3.39 27.57 -1.74
N SER A 488 -4.57 27.22 -1.22
CA SER A 488 -5.78 28.05 -1.35
C SER A 488 -5.85 29.16 -0.30
N LEU A 489 -5.06 29.06 0.76
CA LEU A 489 -5.01 29.98 1.89
C LEU A 489 -3.58 30.43 2.15
N VAL A 490 -3.41 31.71 2.47
CA VAL A 490 -2.15 32.31 2.89
C VAL A 490 -2.42 33.32 4.00
N GLU A 491 -1.49 33.49 4.92
CA GLU A 491 -1.64 34.51 5.96
C GLU A 491 -1.58 35.91 5.36
N LYS A 492 -2.43 36.84 5.83
CA LYS A 492 -2.42 38.24 5.39
C LYS A 492 -1.01 38.84 5.51
N GLY A 493 -0.58 39.58 4.48
CA GLY A 493 0.74 40.21 4.42
C GLY A 493 1.89 39.25 4.08
N ARG A 494 1.69 37.93 4.17
CA ARG A 494 2.71 36.96 3.77
C ARG A 494 2.81 36.87 2.24
N ARG A 495 4.04 36.74 1.74
CA ARG A 495 4.31 36.46 0.33
C ARG A 495 4.22 34.97 0.06
N LEU A 496 3.54 34.60 -1.03
CA LEU A 496 3.51 33.22 -1.53
C LEU A 496 4.55 33.04 -2.64
N THR A 497 5.57 32.21 -2.40
CA THR A 497 6.51 31.80 -3.45
C THR A 497 5.97 30.58 -4.18
N LEU A 498 5.70 30.76 -5.48
CA LEU A 498 5.28 29.70 -6.38
C LEU A 498 6.49 29.02 -6.99
N GLN A 499 6.42 27.69 -7.09
CA GLN A 499 7.38 26.90 -7.85
C GLN A 499 6.65 26.29 -9.05
N ALA A 500 7.08 26.61 -10.27
CA ALA A 500 6.59 25.98 -11.48
C ALA A 500 7.56 24.89 -11.96
N ILE A 501 7.00 23.84 -12.58
CA ILE A 501 7.74 22.81 -13.30
C ILE A 501 7.40 22.95 -14.78
N PHE A 502 8.44 23.13 -15.59
CA PHE A 502 8.38 23.11 -17.04
C PHE A 502 9.10 21.87 -17.57
N LEU A 503 8.42 21.09 -18.41
CA LEU A 503 8.96 19.89 -19.05
C LEU A 503 8.92 20.07 -20.56
N ASP A 504 10.08 20.08 -21.21
CA ASP A 504 10.25 20.04 -22.67
C ASP A 504 11.68 19.58 -22.98
N LYS A 505 11.98 19.32 -24.26
CA LYS A 505 13.32 18.96 -24.75
C LYS A 505 14.32 20.12 -24.69
N LYS A 506 13.83 21.35 -24.70
CA LYS A 506 14.61 22.59 -24.63
C LYS A 506 14.01 23.49 -23.55
N PRO A 507 14.81 24.39 -22.93
CA PRO A 507 14.26 25.37 -22.02
C PRO A 507 13.19 26.26 -22.71
N PRO A 508 12.24 26.82 -21.94
CA PRO A 508 11.29 27.78 -22.45
C PRO A 508 12.02 29.08 -22.81
N ARG A 509 11.45 29.89 -23.72
CA ARG A 509 11.92 31.26 -23.97
C ARG A 509 11.70 32.13 -22.74
N GLU A 510 10.54 31.95 -22.11
CA GLU A 510 10.15 32.64 -20.88
C GLU A 510 9.05 31.85 -20.15
N ILE A 511 8.93 32.11 -18.85
CA ILE A 511 7.75 31.76 -18.05
C ILE A 511 7.32 33.02 -17.30
N LEU A 512 6.06 33.41 -17.46
CA LEU A 512 5.49 34.59 -16.83
C LEU A 512 4.48 34.17 -15.76
N LEU A 513 4.58 34.80 -14.59
CA LEU A 513 3.55 34.82 -13.57
C LEU A 513 2.66 36.03 -13.80
N HIS A 514 1.36 35.80 -13.95
CA HIS A 514 0.33 36.83 -14.09
C HIS A 514 -0.50 36.87 -12.83
N TRP A 515 -0.78 38.05 -12.27
CA TRP A 515 -1.62 38.19 -11.08
C TRP A 515 -2.39 39.52 -11.03
N ARG A 516 -3.47 39.54 -10.24
CA ARG A 516 -4.24 40.73 -9.89
C ARG A 516 -4.93 40.54 -8.52
N PRO A 517 -5.40 41.61 -7.86
CA PRO A 517 -6.35 41.48 -6.77
C PRO A 517 -7.59 40.71 -7.25
N MET A 518 -8.15 39.84 -6.41
CA MET A 518 -9.27 38.98 -6.81
C MET A 518 -10.45 39.80 -7.33
N GLY A 519 -10.97 39.47 -8.52
CA GLY A 519 -12.09 40.19 -9.13
C GLY A 519 -11.78 41.58 -9.72
N GLU A 520 -10.57 42.14 -9.57
CA GLU A 520 -10.31 43.55 -9.87
C GLU A 520 -9.19 43.78 -10.89
N GLY A 521 -9.44 44.65 -11.87
CA GLY A 521 -8.41 45.22 -12.76
C GLY A 521 -7.72 44.25 -13.73
N PRO A 522 -6.74 44.75 -14.50
CA PRO A 522 -5.95 43.94 -15.42
C PRO A 522 -4.86 43.13 -14.69
N TYR A 523 -4.47 42.00 -15.29
CA TYR A 523 -3.34 41.21 -14.79
C TYR A 523 -2.02 41.95 -14.97
N ARG A 524 -1.20 41.96 -13.93
CA ARG A 524 0.23 42.31 -13.97
C ARG A 524 1.04 41.07 -14.23
N SER A 525 2.22 41.22 -14.85
CA SER A 525 3.09 40.10 -15.22
C SER A 525 4.52 40.29 -14.72
N ALA A 526 5.17 39.20 -14.33
CA ALA A 526 6.60 39.18 -14.04
C ALA A 526 7.24 37.85 -14.47
N PRO A 527 8.51 37.85 -14.89
CA PRO A 527 9.22 36.63 -15.24
C PRO A 527 9.47 35.76 -14.00
N MET A 528 9.41 34.44 -14.20
CA MET A 528 9.85 33.47 -13.20
C MET A 528 11.35 33.17 -13.36
N ALA A 529 12.10 33.26 -12.26
CA ALA A 529 13.52 32.97 -12.22
C ALA A 529 13.79 31.45 -12.34
N HIS A 530 14.79 31.07 -13.14
CA HIS A 530 15.23 29.68 -13.24
C HIS A 530 15.94 29.25 -11.95
N ALA A 531 15.48 28.15 -11.37
CA ALA A 531 16.03 27.59 -10.13
C ALA A 531 16.84 26.30 -10.34
N GLY A 532 16.93 25.81 -11.58
CA GLY A 532 17.66 24.60 -11.96
C GLY A 532 16.78 23.53 -12.61
N ARG A 533 17.34 22.80 -13.57
CA ARG A 533 16.60 21.83 -14.43
C ARG A 533 15.31 22.46 -14.97
N GLY A 534 14.16 21.81 -14.83
CA GLY A 534 12.86 22.35 -15.25
C GLY A 534 12.14 23.19 -14.18
N VAL A 535 12.83 23.69 -13.16
CA VAL A 535 12.20 24.38 -12.02
C VAL A 535 12.35 25.89 -12.14
N TYR A 536 11.25 26.61 -11.94
CA TYR A 536 11.18 28.07 -12.00
C TYR A 536 10.43 28.61 -10.77
N LYS A 537 10.79 29.80 -10.29
CA LYS A 537 10.21 30.40 -9.09
C LYS A 537 9.86 31.87 -9.30
N ALA A 538 8.77 32.30 -8.69
CA ALA A 538 8.40 33.70 -8.54
C ALA A 538 7.55 33.85 -7.28
N ALA A 539 7.53 35.05 -6.70
CA ALA A 539 6.66 35.37 -5.58
C ALA A 539 5.47 36.20 -6.06
N LEU A 540 4.28 35.86 -5.56
CA LEU A 540 3.15 36.77 -5.59
C LEU A 540 3.42 37.98 -4.67
N PRO A 541 2.74 39.12 -4.88
CA PRO A 541 2.76 40.20 -3.91
C PRO A 541 2.26 39.73 -2.53
N PRO A 542 2.52 40.51 -1.46
CA PRO A 542 1.90 40.25 -0.15
C PRO A 542 0.39 40.02 -0.28
N ALA A 543 -0.11 39.00 0.40
CA ALA A 543 -1.51 38.64 0.33
C ALA A 543 -2.41 39.74 0.93
N GLN A 544 -3.34 40.23 0.13
CA GLN A 544 -4.35 41.20 0.51
C GLN A 544 -5.63 40.51 1.00
N VAL A 545 -6.50 41.22 1.72
CA VAL A 545 -7.71 40.66 2.35
C VAL A 545 -8.63 40.01 1.31
N GLU A 546 -8.73 40.63 0.14
CA GLU A 546 -9.53 40.23 -1.01
C GLU A 546 -8.97 38.96 -1.68
N GLY A 547 -7.70 38.63 -1.41
CA GLY A 547 -6.97 37.55 -2.04
C GLY A 547 -6.41 37.91 -3.42
N ILE A 548 -5.75 36.94 -4.05
CA ILE A 548 -5.03 37.13 -5.31
C ILE A 548 -5.51 36.10 -6.33
N GLU A 549 -5.84 36.58 -7.52
CA GLU A 549 -5.98 35.75 -8.72
C GLU A 549 -4.67 35.68 -9.48
N TYR A 550 -4.28 34.48 -9.92
CA TYR A 550 -3.03 34.31 -10.66
C TYR A 550 -3.04 33.12 -11.62
N TYR A 551 -2.22 33.21 -12.66
CA TYR A 551 -1.95 32.12 -13.59
C TYR A 551 -0.53 32.23 -14.16
N LEU A 552 -0.08 31.20 -14.84
CA LEU A 552 1.22 31.16 -15.50
C LEU A 552 1.06 30.99 -17.02
N THR A 553 1.96 31.62 -17.77
CA THR A 553 2.22 31.26 -19.18
C THR A 553 3.66 30.82 -19.36
N ALA A 554 3.90 29.89 -20.28
CA ALA A 554 5.25 29.52 -20.70
C ALA A 554 5.32 29.46 -22.22
N THR A 555 6.28 30.18 -22.80
CA THR A 555 6.52 30.18 -24.24
C THR A 555 7.59 29.13 -24.55
N THR A 556 7.22 28.09 -25.27
CA THR A 556 8.16 27.01 -25.63
C THR A 556 9.23 27.53 -26.59
N SER A 557 10.34 26.79 -26.72
CA SER A 557 11.41 27.13 -27.68
C SER A 557 10.92 27.28 -29.13
N LYS A 558 9.83 26.59 -29.49
CA LYS A 558 9.15 26.64 -30.80
C LYS A 558 8.07 27.72 -30.91
N GLY A 559 7.86 28.55 -29.89
CA GLY A 559 6.89 29.66 -29.92
C GLY A 559 5.47 29.29 -29.51
N ALA A 560 5.16 28.04 -29.18
CA ALA A 560 3.85 27.68 -28.63
C ALA A 560 3.73 28.13 -27.16
N THR A 561 2.59 28.72 -26.79
CA THR A 561 2.30 29.18 -25.42
C THR A 561 1.50 28.13 -24.64
N LEU A 562 1.96 27.80 -23.44
CA LEU A 562 1.27 26.95 -22.48
C LEU A 562 0.64 27.80 -21.37
N HIS A 563 -0.52 27.39 -20.87
CA HIS A 563 -1.21 28.03 -19.75
C HIS A 563 -1.32 27.09 -18.55
N TRP A 564 -1.14 27.63 -17.35
CA TRP A 564 -1.50 26.95 -16.11
C TRP A 564 -2.28 27.90 -15.19
N PRO A 565 -3.52 27.57 -14.78
CA PRO A 565 -4.29 26.41 -15.20
C PRO A 565 -4.68 26.50 -16.70
N PRO A 566 -5.07 25.40 -17.34
CA PRO A 566 -5.47 25.40 -18.76
C PRO A 566 -6.68 26.27 -19.10
N THR A 567 -7.40 26.75 -18.09
CA THR A 567 -8.56 27.64 -18.21
C THR A 567 -8.18 29.12 -18.15
N ALA A 568 -6.91 29.45 -17.91
CA ALA A 568 -6.46 30.82 -17.86
C ALA A 568 -6.47 31.48 -19.26
N PRO A 569 -6.71 32.81 -19.34
CA PRO A 569 -6.95 33.72 -18.22
C PRO A 569 -8.38 33.69 -17.68
N SER A 570 -9.35 33.12 -18.42
CA SER A 570 -10.78 33.18 -18.10
C SER A 570 -11.14 32.62 -16.72
N LEU A 571 -10.47 31.54 -16.29
CA LEU A 571 -10.56 31.02 -14.92
C LEU A 571 -9.15 30.72 -14.40
N ALA A 572 -8.62 31.66 -13.62
CA ALA A 572 -7.31 31.59 -12.99
C ALA A 572 -7.33 30.80 -11.66
N GLN A 573 -6.18 30.67 -11.00
CA GLN A 573 -6.11 30.19 -9.62
C GLN A 573 -6.36 31.33 -8.65
N THR A 574 -6.89 31.01 -7.47
CA THR A 574 -7.13 31.96 -6.39
C THR A 574 -6.40 31.51 -5.14
N VAL A 575 -5.83 32.48 -4.41
CA VAL A 575 -5.37 32.29 -3.04
C VAL A 575 -6.01 33.37 -2.16
N SER A 576 -6.74 32.96 -1.14
CA SER A 576 -7.39 33.86 -0.18
C SER A 576 -6.49 34.13 1.01
N ALA A 577 -6.55 35.34 1.56
CA ALA A 577 -5.83 35.66 2.78
C ALA A 577 -6.70 35.33 4.02
N TYR A 578 -6.10 34.74 5.05
CA TYR A 578 -6.72 34.65 6.37
C TYR A 578 -6.02 35.60 7.36
N PRO A 579 -6.74 36.13 8.37
CA PRO A 579 -6.15 36.98 9.39
C PRO A 579 -5.06 36.21 10.14
N SER A 580 -3.94 36.88 10.47
CA SER A 580 -2.96 36.29 11.37
C SER A 580 -3.63 36.00 12.72
N SER A 581 -3.50 34.77 13.22
CA SER A 581 -3.87 34.46 14.60
C SER A 581 -2.85 35.14 15.50
N GLN A 582 -3.25 36.24 16.14
CA GLN A 582 -2.48 36.81 17.25
C GLN A 582 -2.32 35.80 18.38
#